data_AF-S4PXW8-F1
#
_entry.id   AF-S4PXW8-F1
#
_cell.length_a   1.000
_cell.length_b   1.000
_cell.length_c   1.000
_cell.angle_alpha   90.00
_cell.angle_beta   90.00
_cell.angle_gamma   90.00
#
_symmetry.space_group_name_H-M   'P 1'
#
loop_
_entity.id
_entity.type
_entity.pdbx_description
1 polymer ?
#
loop_
_entity_poly.entity_id
_entity_poly.type
_entity_poly.pdbx_seq_one_letter_code
_entity_poly.pdbx_strand_id
1 'polypeptide(L)'
;MPVETVKVVGLRKVPGQPLGLTVTTDEHGQLIVARILAGSAAAKQALLSVGDVLLEVDGVQIDTEEQLKEAVSKPNDRVTLKVGPNLKDKNAQVTNKLSCYMRALFDYSPAEDTLIPCKEIGLEFKRGDILQVSDRKDPNWWQASHVEKPDVVGLIPSPELEERRKAYVPPEADFVHKISICGART
;
A
#
# COMPACT_ATOMS: atom_id res chain seq x y z
N MET A 1 16.96 -6.81 12.41
CA MET A 1 16.53 -5.42 12.59
C MET A 1 16.71 -4.71 11.26
N PRO A 2 15.68 -4.12 10.64
CA PRO A 2 15.88 -3.35 9.42
C PRO A 2 16.73 -2.12 9.75
N VAL A 3 17.86 -1.99 9.07
CA VAL A 3 18.76 -0.84 9.23
C VAL A 3 18.08 0.41 8.67
N GLU A 4 17.92 1.42 9.53
CA GLU A 4 17.39 2.72 9.13
C GLU A 4 18.43 3.41 8.24
N THR A 5 18.20 3.41 6.92
CA THR A 5 19.16 3.99 5.97
C THR A 5 19.01 5.51 5.95
N VAL A 6 19.56 6.18 6.96
CA VAL A 6 19.59 7.65 7.02
C VAL A 6 20.54 8.19 5.96
N LYS A 7 20.08 9.19 5.18
CA LYS A 7 20.89 9.88 4.16
C LYS A 7 21.17 11.32 4.59
N VAL A 8 22.38 11.80 4.31
CA VAL A 8 22.77 13.19 4.54
C VAL A 8 22.87 13.88 3.18
N VAL A 9 22.11 14.95 2.99
CA VAL A 9 22.04 15.69 1.73
C VAL A 9 22.48 17.13 1.94
N GLY A 10 23.32 17.65 1.05
CA GLY A 10 23.75 19.04 1.06
C GLY A 10 23.06 19.83 -0.04
N LEU A 11 22.23 20.81 0.32
CA LEU A 11 21.61 21.72 -0.65
C LEU A 11 22.32 23.06 -0.67
N ARG A 12 22.56 23.60 -1.86
CA ARG A 12 23.05 24.98 -2.02
C ARG A 12 21.86 25.94 -1.99
N LYS A 13 21.91 26.92 -1.12
CA LYS A 13 20.93 28.00 -1.05
C LYS A 13 21.19 28.98 -2.19
N VAL A 14 20.12 29.52 -2.75
CA VAL A 14 20.20 30.66 -3.66
C VAL A 14 19.69 31.87 -2.86
N PRO A 15 20.49 32.95 -2.70
CA PRO A 15 20.09 34.09 -1.89
C PRO A 15 18.78 34.70 -2.40
N GLY A 16 17.85 34.93 -1.47
CA GLY A 16 16.51 35.44 -1.77
C GLY A 16 15.52 34.40 -2.33
N GLN A 17 15.94 33.14 -2.53
CA GLN A 17 15.07 32.09 -3.04
C GLN A 17 14.85 30.99 -1.97
N PRO A 18 13.61 30.50 -1.79
CA PRO A 18 13.38 29.34 -0.94
C PRO A 18 14.04 28.09 -1.54
N LEU A 19 14.36 27.11 -0.68
CA LEU A 19 14.87 25.80 -1.13
C LEU A 19 13.93 25.08 -2.10
N GLY A 20 12.65 25.45 -2.08
CA GLY A 20 11.58 24.89 -2.89
C GLY A 20 11.14 23.52 -2.41
N LEU A 21 11.02 23.39 -1.09
CA LEU A 21 10.47 22.23 -0.40
C LEU A 21 9.26 22.71 0.40
N THR A 22 8.20 21.91 0.40
CA THR A 22 7.12 22.04 1.38
C THR A 22 7.16 20.84 2.29
N VAL A 23 6.88 21.06 3.58
CA VAL A 23 6.84 20.01 4.58
C VAL A 23 5.44 19.91 5.16
N THR A 24 5.11 18.74 5.68
CA THR A 24 3.92 18.55 6.50
C THR A 24 4.31 17.68 7.68
N THR A 25 3.54 17.77 8.75
CA THR A 25 3.62 16.83 9.86
C THR A 25 2.70 15.65 9.57
N ASP A 26 3.17 14.43 9.78
CA ASP A 26 2.33 13.23 9.69
C ASP A 26 1.50 13.00 10.97
N GLU A 27 0.69 11.94 10.97
CA GLU A 27 -0.14 11.51 12.11
C GLU A 27 0.66 11.09 13.36
N HIS A 28 1.97 10.94 13.25
CA HIS A 28 2.88 10.58 14.34
C HIS A 28 3.74 11.77 14.81
N GLY A 29 3.53 12.97 14.26
CA GLY A 29 4.30 14.15 14.62
C GLY A 29 5.64 14.28 13.88
N GLN A 30 5.89 13.47 12.84
CA GLN A 30 7.14 13.52 12.09
C GLN A 30 7.04 14.53 10.94
N LEU A 31 8.09 15.33 10.73
CA LEU A 31 8.19 16.24 9.59
C LEU A 31 8.59 15.49 8.32
N ILE A 32 7.73 15.56 7.30
CA ILE A 32 7.93 14.87 6.02
C ILE A 32 7.93 15.85 4.86
N VAL A 33 8.72 15.56 3.83
CA VAL A 33 8.73 16.34 2.58
C VAL A 33 7.44 16.06 1.81
N ALA A 34 6.53 17.04 1.77
CA ALA A 34 5.24 16.93 1.09
C ALA A 34 5.36 17.20 -0.42
N ARG A 35 6.19 18.16 -0.82
CA ARG A 35 6.37 18.53 -2.23
C ARG A 35 7.74 19.12 -2.48
N ILE A 36 8.27 18.87 -3.68
CA ILE A 36 9.45 19.53 -4.21
C ILE A 36 9.01 20.42 -5.38
N LEU A 37 9.27 21.73 -5.27
CA LEU A 37 8.86 22.71 -6.28
C LEU A 37 9.77 22.60 -7.51
N ALA A 38 9.17 22.50 -8.69
CA ALA A 38 9.91 22.44 -9.94
C ALA A 38 10.80 23.68 -10.11
N GLY A 39 12.02 23.49 -10.64
CA GLY A 39 12.98 24.57 -10.86
C GLY A 39 13.69 25.10 -9.61
N SER A 40 13.38 24.59 -8.42
CA SER A 40 14.05 24.93 -7.17
C SER A 40 15.44 24.31 -7.02
N ALA A 41 16.21 24.78 -6.03
CA ALA A 41 17.50 24.18 -5.70
C ALA A 41 17.35 22.70 -5.30
N ALA A 42 16.33 22.37 -4.50
CA ALA A 42 16.05 21.00 -4.10
C ALA A 42 15.71 20.10 -5.31
N ALA A 43 14.90 20.58 -6.25
CA ALA A 43 14.57 19.84 -7.47
C ALA A 43 15.79 19.61 -8.37
N LYS A 44 16.62 20.64 -8.57
CA LYS A 44 17.79 20.57 -9.46
C LYS A 44 18.85 19.59 -8.97
N GLN A 45 19.02 19.47 -7.65
CA GLN A 45 20.00 18.56 -7.07
C GLN A 45 19.48 17.11 -6.98
N ALA A 46 18.17 16.89 -6.99
CA ALA A 46 17.54 15.57 -6.98
C ALA A 46 18.02 14.62 -5.85
N LEU A 47 18.45 15.18 -4.71
CA LEU A 47 18.93 14.41 -3.54
C LEU A 47 17.80 14.06 -2.56
N LEU A 48 16.69 14.79 -2.65
CA LEU A 48 15.50 14.62 -1.83
C LEU A 48 14.36 14.03 -2.65
N SER A 49 13.48 13.32 -1.96
CA SER A 49 12.28 12.72 -2.51
C SER A 49 11.07 13.12 -1.65
N VAL A 50 9.91 13.19 -2.30
CA VAL A 50 8.65 13.33 -1.56
C VAL A 50 8.49 12.12 -0.64
N GLY A 51 8.09 12.38 0.61
CA GLY A 51 8.00 11.38 1.66
C GLY A 51 9.31 11.12 2.41
N ASP A 52 10.41 11.84 2.17
CA ASP A 52 11.56 11.79 3.08
C ASP A 52 11.18 12.42 4.44
N VAL A 53 11.61 11.81 5.56
CA VAL A 53 11.46 12.37 6.90
C VAL A 53 12.63 13.28 7.18
N LEU A 54 12.38 14.53 7.53
CA LEU A 54 13.41 15.46 7.97
C LEU A 54 13.74 15.20 9.44
N LEU A 55 15.02 14.90 9.72
CA LEU A 55 15.49 14.61 11.08
C LEU A 55 16.31 15.79 11.63
N GLU A 56 17.25 16.29 10.82
CA GLU A 56 18.19 17.33 11.26
C GLU A 56 18.50 18.32 10.14
N VAL A 57 18.76 19.57 10.52
CA VAL A 57 19.20 20.66 9.63
C VAL A 57 20.44 21.30 10.24
N ASP A 58 21.57 21.24 9.53
CA ASP A 58 22.88 21.73 9.98
C ASP A 58 23.25 21.25 11.40
N GLY A 59 22.90 19.99 11.71
CA GLY A 59 23.19 19.34 13.00
C GLY A 59 22.21 19.70 14.13
N VAL A 60 21.13 20.41 13.84
CA VAL A 60 20.04 20.70 14.79
C VAL A 60 18.89 19.75 14.50
N GLN A 61 18.39 19.04 15.52
CA GLN A 61 17.17 18.22 15.41
C GLN A 61 15.95 19.10 15.18
N ILE A 62 15.06 18.67 14.30
CA ILE A 62 13.90 19.45 13.90
C ILE A 62 12.63 18.60 14.04
N ASP A 63 11.76 19.02 14.95
CA ASP A 63 10.46 18.36 15.19
C ASP A 63 9.27 19.19 14.71
N THR A 64 9.45 20.51 14.51
CA THR A 64 8.39 21.43 14.05
C THR A 64 8.79 22.26 12.83
N GLU A 65 7.79 22.64 12.02
CA GLU A 65 8.03 23.44 10.81
C GLU A 65 8.69 24.80 11.12
N GLU A 66 8.42 25.35 12.30
CA GLU A 66 9.01 26.60 12.79
C GLU A 66 10.52 26.47 12.97
N GLN A 67 10.96 25.38 13.62
CA GLN A 67 12.38 25.07 13.80
C GLN A 67 13.07 24.85 12.45
N LEU A 68 12.40 24.19 11.50
CA LEU A 68 12.90 24.04 10.14
C LEU A 68 13.11 25.39 9.46
N LYS A 69 12.10 26.26 9.51
CA LYS A 69 12.14 27.60 8.93
C LYS A 69 13.28 28.42 9.52
N GLU A 70 13.45 28.40 10.83
CA GLU A 70 14.53 29.11 11.52
C GLU A 70 15.91 28.58 11.11
N ALA A 71 16.11 27.25 11.14
CA ALA A 71 17.38 26.63 10.77
C ALA A 71 17.77 26.90 9.31
N VAL A 72 16.79 26.88 8.40
CA VAL A 72 17.00 27.18 6.97
C VAL A 72 17.16 28.68 6.71
N SER A 73 16.67 29.56 7.58
CA SER A 73 16.81 31.02 7.43
C SER A 73 18.24 31.52 7.73
N LYS A 74 19.08 30.71 8.38
CA LYS A 74 20.48 31.07 8.68
C LYS A 74 21.25 31.48 7.41
N PRO A 75 22.14 32.50 7.47
CA PRO A 75 22.83 33.10 6.33
C PRO A 75 23.97 32.22 5.76
N ASN A 76 23.77 30.91 5.67
CA ASN A 76 24.71 29.96 5.10
C ASN A 76 24.43 29.74 3.61
N ASP A 77 25.47 29.65 2.79
CA ASP A 77 25.37 29.29 1.36
C ASP A 77 24.91 27.84 1.14
N ARG A 78 25.12 26.97 2.14
CA ARG A 78 24.74 25.55 2.09
C ARG A 78 23.93 25.18 3.33
N VAL A 79 22.96 24.30 3.14
CA VAL A 79 22.24 23.62 4.23
C VAL A 79 22.49 22.12 4.12
N THR A 80 22.79 21.51 5.25
CA THR A 80 22.92 20.05 5.34
C THR A 80 21.68 19.49 5.99
N LEU A 81 20.96 18.61 5.30
CA LEU A 81 19.76 17.96 5.83
C LEU A 81 20.08 16.49 6.07
N LYS A 82 19.79 16.01 7.26
CA LYS A 82 19.78 14.57 7.54
C LYS A 82 18.34 14.11 7.43
N VAL A 83 18.11 13.15 6.54
CA VAL A 83 16.76 12.68 6.25
C VAL A 83 16.70 11.17 6.33
N GLY A 84 15.64 10.69 6.95
CA GLY A 84 15.32 9.28 7.04
C GLY A 84 14.34 8.88 5.93
N PRO A 85 14.33 7.60 5.52
CA PRO A 85 13.20 7.08 4.78
C PRO A 85 11.96 7.19 5.67
N ASN A 86 10.80 7.57 5.11
CA ASN A 86 9.55 7.40 5.85
C ASN A 86 9.23 5.90 5.92
N LEU A 87 9.67 5.28 7.02
CA LEU A 87 9.54 3.85 7.28
C LEU A 87 8.08 3.45 7.52
N LYS A 88 7.17 4.40 7.79
CA LYS A 88 5.78 4.12 8.19
C LYS A 88 4.71 4.64 7.24
N ASP A 89 5.03 5.56 6.33
CA ASP A 89 4.29 5.77 5.09
C ASP A 89 4.66 4.69 4.06
N LYS A 90 5.88 4.15 4.17
CA LYS A 90 6.11 2.78 3.72
C LYS A 90 5.24 1.77 4.43
N ASN A 91 4.57 2.06 5.55
CA ASN A 91 3.54 1.23 6.21
C ASN A 91 2.10 1.56 5.84
N ALA A 92 1.83 2.67 5.16
CA ALA A 92 0.69 2.79 4.25
C ALA A 92 0.95 2.07 2.90
N GLN A 93 2.23 1.95 2.50
CA GLN A 93 2.68 1.03 1.45
C GLN A 93 3.05 -0.39 1.97
N VAL A 94 3.07 -0.64 3.29
CA VAL A 94 3.42 -1.94 3.96
C VAL A 94 2.15 -2.55 4.57
N THR A 95 1.08 -1.78 4.79
CA THR A 95 -0.29 -2.34 4.69
C THR A 95 -0.52 -2.85 3.26
N ASN A 96 0.05 -2.19 2.24
CA ASN A 96 0.19 -2.72 0.88
C ASN A 96 1.27 -3.84 0.76
N LYS A 97 2.06 -4.14 1.81
CA LYS A 97 2.93 -5.33 1.96
C LYS A 97 2.35 -6.42 2.88
N LEU A 98 1.11 -6.27 3.33
CA LEU A 98 0.24 -7.42 3.55
C LEU A 98 -0.64 -7.63 2.31
N SER A 99 -0.11 -7.31 1.12
CA SER A 99 -0.72 -7.71 -0.15
C SER A 99 -0.87 -9.22 -0.10
N CYS A 100 -2.09 -9.63 0.19
CA CYS A 100 -2.48 -11.02 0.26
C CYS A 100 -2.70 -11.41 -1.20
N TYR A 101 -1.71 -12.06 -1.78
CA TYR A 101 -1.85 -12.60 -3.12
C TYR A 101 -2.56 -13.93 -3.03
N MET A 102 -3.61 -14.08 -3.80
CA MET A 102 -4.37 -15.31 -3.88
C MET A 102 -4.34 -15.81 -5.29
N ARG A 103 -4.19 -17.13 -5.44
CA ARG A 103 -4.41 -17.79 -6.72
C ARG A 103 -5.85 -18.26 -6.78
N ALA A 104 -6.59 -17.81 -7.79
CA ALA A 104 -7.94 -18.28 -8.05
C ALA A 104 -7.96 -19.78 -8.34
N LEU A 105 -8.80 -20.53 -7.62
CA LEU A 105 -8.96 -21.98 -7.80
C LEU A 105 -10.19 -22.35 -8.64
N PHE A 106 -10.99 -21.34 -9.01
CA PHE A 106 -12.21 -21.44 -9.79
C PHE A 106 -12.39 -20.19 -10.66
N ASP A 107 -13.37 -20.22 -11.56
CA ASP A 107 -13.73 -19.08 -12.39
C ASP A 107 -14.85 -18.27 -11.73
N TYR A 108 -14.76 -16.96 -11.78
CA TYR A 108 -15.78 -16.07 -11.25
C TYR A 108 -16.19 -15.05 -12.30
N SER A 109 -17.48 -15.03 -12.65
CA SER A 109 -18.05 -13.95 -13.46
C SER A 109 -19.06 -13.14 -12.62
N PRO A 110 -18.84 -11.84 -12.42
CA PRO A 110 -19.78 -11.00 -11.69
C PRO A 110 -21.12 -10.90 -12.43
N ALA A 111 -21.14 -11.04 -13.76
CA ALA A 111 -22.35 -11.07 -14.58
C ALA A 111 -23.34 -12.15 -14.12
N GLU A 112 -22.83 -13.30 -13.68
CA GLU A 112 -23.63 -14.46 -13.25
C GLU A 112 -24.00 -14.41 -11.74
N ASP A 113 -23.30 -13.59 -10.94
CA ASP A 113 -23.45 -13.58 -9.48
C ASP A 113 -24.64 -12.74 -8.97
N THR A 114 -25.73 -13.36 -8.57
CA THR A 114 -26.94 -12.64 -8.12
C THR A 114 -26.79 -11.93 -6.77
N LEU A 115 -25.73 -12.20 -6.01
CA LEU A 115 -25.52 -11.63 -4.68
C LEU A 115 -24.62 -10.38 -4.70
N ILE A 116 -23.94 -10.09 -5.82
CA ILE A 116 -23.09 -8.91 -5.93
C ILE A 116 -23.95 -7.64 -5.92
N PRO A 117 -23.57 -6.60 -5.14
CA PRO A 117 -24.36 -5.37 -5.05
C PRO A 117 -24.54 -4.66 -6.40
N CYS A 118 -23.47 -4.58 -7.21
CA CYS A 118 -23.51 -4.07 -8.57
C CYS A 118 -22.58 -4.90 -9.46
N LYS A 119 -23.05 -5.30 -10.65
CA LYS A 119 -22.29 -6.15 -11.59
C LYS A 119 -21.02 -5.47 -12.11
N GLU A 120 -21.11 -4.15 -12.31
CA GLU A 120 -20.05 -3.33 -12.91
C GLU A 120 -18.83 -3.14 -12.03
N ILE A 121 -18.97 -3.32 -10.71
CA ILE A 121 -17.86 -3.20 -9.75
C ILE A 121 -17.25 -4.55 -9.38
N GLY A 122 -17.76 -5.65 -9.97
CA GLY A 122 -17.20 -6.98 -9.78
C GLY A 122 -15.94 -7.18 -10.58
N LEU A 123 -14.94 -7.81 -9.97
CA LEU A 123 -13.71 -8.20 -10.65
C LEU A 123 -13.86 -9.61 -11.19
N GLU A 124 -14.01 -9.76 -12.51
CA GLU A 124 -13.96 -11.07 -13.16
C GLU A 124 -12.55 -11.68 -13.07
N PHE A 125 -12.48 -12.99 -12.82
CA PHE A 125 -11.23 -13.76 -12.84
C PHE A 125 -11.45 -15.20 -13.29
N LYS A 126 -10.38 -15.83 -13.77
CA LYS A 126 -10.32 -17.23 -14.15
C LYS A 126 -9.42 -18.02 -13.21
N ARG A 127 -9.64 -19.33 -13.16
CA ARG A 127 -8.80 -20.27 -12.41
C ARG A 127 -7.34 -20.13 -12.86
N GLY A 128 -6.47 -19.91 -11.88
CA GLY A 128 -5.04 -19.71 -12.09
C GLY A 128 -4.60 -18.25 -11.98
N ASP A 129 -5.52 -17.29 -12.09
CA ASP A 129 -5.21 -15.87 -11.95
C ASP A 129 -4.65 -15.57 -10.56
N ILE A 130 -3.69 -14.64 -10.51
CA ILE A 130 -3.12 -14.13 -9.26
C ILE A 130 -3.75 -12.77 -8.97
N LEU A 131 -4.48 -12.71 -7.87
CA LEU A 131 -5.20 -11.53 -7.42
C LEU A 131 -4.49 -10.93 -6.22
N GLN A 132 -4.27 -9.62 -6.26
CA GLN A 132 -3.80 -8.85 -5.12
C GLN A 132 -5.01 -8.36 -4.33
N VAL A 133 -5.17 -8.84 -3.10
CA VAL A 133 -6.26 -8.41 -2.22
C VAL A 133 -5.84 -7.18 -1.43
N SER A 134 -6.63 -6.10 -1.56
CA SER A 134 -6.39 -4.80 -0.93
C SER A 134 -7.25 -4.56 0.31
N ASP A 135 -8.48 -5.09 0.36
CA ASP A 135 -9.35 -4.99 1.55
C ASP A 135 -10.16 -6.29 1.76
N ARG A 136 -10.27 -6.70 3.03
CA ARG A 136 -10.92 -7.94 3.48
C ARG A 136 -11.93 -7.68 4.62
N LYS A 137 -12.32 -6.42 4.85
CA LYS A 137 -13.13 -6.03 6.00
C LYS A 137 -14.56 -6.54 5.88
N ASP A 138 -15.08 -6.56 4.66
CA ASP A 138 -16.39 -7.14 4.40
C ASP A 138 -16.28 -8.68 4.37
N PRO A 139 -17.12 -9.39 5.16
CA PRO A 139 -17.04 -10.84 5.25
C PRO A 139 -17.50 -11.56 3.97
N ASN A 140 -18.22 -10.89 3.07
CA ASN A 140 -18.76 -11.48 1.84
C ASN A 140 -17.99 -11.04 0.57
N TRP A 141 -17.53 -9.78 0.53
CA TRP A 141 -16.99 -9.14 -0.67
C TRP A 141 -15.64 -8.49 -0.42
N TRP A 142 -14.57 -9.08 -0.95
CA TRP A 142 -13.23 -8.53 -0.82
C TRP A 142 -12.87 -7.62 -1.99
N GLN A 143 -12.06 -6.60 -1.75
CA GLN A 143 -11.52 -5.75 -2.83
C GLN A 143 -10.19 -6.31 -3.31
N ALA A 144 -10.09 -6.53 -4.62
CA ALA A 144 -8.88 -7.05 -5.23
C ALA A 144 -8.62 -6.42 -6.62
N SER A 145 -7.42 -6.63 -7.13
CA SER A 145 -7.04 -6.35 -8.52
C SER A 145 -6.20 -7.48 -9.09
N HIS A 146 -6.12 -7.58 -10.41
CA HIS A 146 -5.18 -8.48 -11.08
C HIS A 146 -3.75 -7.95 -10.91
N VAL A 147 -2.79 -8.83 -10.64
CA VAL A 147 -1.37 -8.42 -10.52
C VAL A 147 -0.86 -7.75 -11.80
N GLU A 148 -1.38 -8.16 -12.96
CA GLU A 148 -1.04 -7.56 -14.26
C GLU A 148 -1.71 -6.21 -14.52
N LYS A 149 -2.80 -5.90 -13.80
CA LYS A 149 -3.62 -4.68 -13.96
C LYS A 149 -4.00 -4.10 -12.59
N PRO A 150 -3.03 -3.59 -11.82
CA PRO A 150 -3.26 -3.16 -10.43
C PRO A 150 -4.18 -1.94 -10.32
N ASP A 151 -4.29 -1.12 -11.37
CA ASP A 151 -5.16 0.07 -11.41
C ASP A 151 -6.67 -0.26 -11.48
N VAL A 152 -7.04 -1.52 -11.76
CA VAL A 152 -8.44 -1.95 -11.85
C VAL A 152 -8.79 -2.75 -10.60
N VAL A 153 -9.42 -2.07 -9.65
CA VAL A 153 -9.91 -2.68 -8.39
C VAL A 153 -11.39 -3.02 -8.53
N GLY A 154 -11.77 -4.22 -8.11
CA GLY A 154 -13.16 -4.65 -8.06
C GLY A 154 -13.42 -5.65 -6.93
N LEU A 155 -14.70 -5.99 -6.76
CA LEU A 155 -15.16 -6.93 -5.74
C LEU A 155 -15.01 -8.38 -6.20
N ILE A 156 -14.48 -9.21 -5.32
CA ILE A 156 -14.42 -10.67 -5.45
C ILE A 156 -15.17 -11.33 -4.28
N PRO A 157 -15.78 -12.51 -4.48
CA PRO A 157 -16.37 -13.26 -3.37
C PRO A 157 -15.29 -13.66 -2.36
N SER A 158 -15.58 -13.48 -1.07
CA SER A 158 -14.71 -13.95 0.00
C SER A 158 -14.69 -15.48 0.09
N PRO A 159 -13.65 -16.09 0.69
CA PRO A 159 -13.66 -17.53 0.98
C PRO A 159 -14.86 -17.94 1.85
N GLU A 160 -15.26 -17.11 2.81
CA GLU A 160 -16.40 -17.41 3.68
C GLU A 160 -17.72 -17.43 2.90
N LEU A 161 -17.93 -16.48 1.99
CA LEU A 161 -19.10 -16.47 1.10
C LEU A 161 -19.14 -17.73 0.22
N GLU A 162 -17.97 -18.14 -0.29
CA GLU A 162 -17.87 -19.33 -1.13
C GLU A 162 -18.11 -20.62 -0.35
N GLU A 163 -17.58 -20.75 0.86
CA GLU A 163 -17.83 -21.93 1.71
C GLU A 163 -19.33 -22.03 2.07
N ARG A 164 -20.00 -20.89 2.30
CA ARG A 164 -21.46 -20.86 2.48
C ARG A 164 -22.19 -21.31 1.21
N ARG A 165 -21.77 -20.91 0.01
CA ARG A 165 -22.37 -21.38 -1.25
C ARG A 165 -22.26 -22.90 -1.41
N LYS A 166 -21.11 -23.47 -1.07
CA LYS A 166 -20.87 -24.92 -1.13
C LYS A 166 -21.65 -25.71 -0.08
N ALA A 167 -21.87 -25.13 1.10
CA ALA A 167 -22.61 -25.79 2.18
C ALA A 167 -24.12 -25.90 1.90
N TYR A 168 -24.67 -25.10 0.99
CA TYR A 168 -26.10 -25.11 0.62
C TYR A 168 -26.40 -25.91 -0.67
N VAL A 169 -25.48 -26.77 -1.12
CA VAL A 169 -25.76 -27.72 -2.20
C VAL A 169 -26.75 -28.78 -1.69
N PRO A 170 -27.94 -28.95 -2.29
CA PRO A 170 -28.85 -30.03 -1.92
C PRO A 170 -28.14 -31.38 -2.13
N PRO A 171 -28.31 -32.36 -1.21
CA PRO A 171 -27.52 -33.59 -1.12
C PRO A 171 -27.58 -34.53 -2.35
N GLU A 172 -28.29 -34.16 -3.41
CA GLU A 172 -28.46 -34.99 -4.63
C GLU A 172 -27.34 -34.81 -5.68
N ALA A 173 -26.29 -34.03 -5.40
CA ALA A 173 -25.13 -33.88 -6.29
C ALA A 173 -23.81 -34.46 -5.73
N ASP A 174 -23.87 -35.27 -4.66
CA ASP A 174 -22.69 -35.93 -4.08
C ASP A 174 -22.48 -37.32 -4.72
N PHE A 175 -21.92 -37.36 -5.93
CA PHE A 175 -21.51 -38.63 -6.58
C PHE A 175 -20.20 -39.22 -6.00
N VAL A 176 -19.76 -38.80 -4.81
CA VAL A 176 -18.49 -39.24 -4.18
C VAL A 176 -18.74 -40.17 -2.97
N HIS A 177 -19.87 -40.89 -2.92
CA HIS A 177 -20.09 -41.93 -1.90
C HIS A 177 -20.43 -43.33 -2.44
N LYS A 178 -20.15 -43.62 -3.72
CA LYS A 178 -20.19 -45.00 -4.24
C LYS A 178 -18.79 -45.62 -4.30
N ILE A 179 -18.22 -45.90 -3.14
CA ILE A 179 -17.36 -47.08 -2.97
C ILE A 179 -18.09 -48.06 -2.07
N SER A 180 -18.86 -48.95 -2.73
CA SER A 180 -19.13 -50.27 -2.18
C SER A 180 -17.80 -50.99 -2.01
N ILE A 181 -17.49 -51.46 -0.81
CA ILE A 181 -16.85 -52.77 -0.68
C ILE A 181 -17.24 -53.45 0.63
N CYS A 182 -17.59 -54.70 0.42
CA CYS A 182 -18.13 -55.76 1.26
C CYS A 182 -17.28 -56.19 2.47
N GLY A 183 -17.98 -56.40 3.59
CA GLY A 183 -17.87 -57.42 4.65
C GLY A 183 -16.58 -58.18 4.97
N ALA A 184 -16.34 -58.36 6.28
CA ALA A 184 -16.07 -59.68 6.87
C ALA A 184 -16.35 -59.68 8.38
N ARG A 185 -17.05 -60.73 8.83
CA ARG A 185 -17.19 -61.18 10.23
C ARG A 185 -15.83 -61.60 10.79
N THR A 186 -15.57 -61.26 12.05
CA THR A 186 -15.15 -62.25 13.07
C THR A 186 -15.60 -61.76 14.44
#